data_AF-A0A1J4SRD7-F1
#
_entry.id   AF-A0A1J4SRD7-F1
#
_cell.length_a   1.000
_cell.length_b   1.000
_cell.length_c   1.000
_cell.angle_alpha   90.00
_cell.angle_beta   90.00
_cell.angle_gamma   90.00
#
_symmetry.space_group_name_H-M   'P 1'
#
loop_
_entity.id
_entity.type
_entity.pdbx_description
1 polymer ?
#
loop_
_entity_poly.entity_id
_entity_poly.type
_entity_poly.pdbx_seq_one_letter_code
_entity_poly.pdbx_strand_id
1 'polypeptide(L)'
;MDKESLRSIITDAFSAGVYPGDWCLKDSTEGTAPFLLEKAFKGKTDWHVLPTELLDRDLGGWGTALGFFSAEAFRFYLPAYLIADIDEKLESTDVADYLSHGLTEDSNPINPKRYGARTWWDYQRFRFSVFNTEQCSAIAEYLRFKSDLSRFPEANKTAIEQAIENYWEPRSNGLKP
;
A
#
# COMPACT_ATOMS: atom_id res chain seq x y z
N MET A 1 13.02 12.97 -9.22
CA MET A 1 12.78 11.97 -10.27
C MET A 1 11.54 12.38 -11.07
N ASP A 2 11.49 12.15 -12.38
CA ASP A 2 10.27 12.41 -13.16
C ASP A 2 9.28 11.23 -13.09
N LYS A 3 8.03 11.48 -13.51
CA LYS A 3 6.94 10.49 -13.41
C LYS A 3 7.17 9.25 -14.29
N GLU A 4 7.79 9.39 -15.46
CA GLU A 4 7.99 8.27 -16.39
C GLU A 4 9.06 7.32 -15.87
N SER A 5 10.18 7.88 -15.39
CA SER A 5 11.24 7.11 -14.74
C SER A 5 10.71 6.31 -13.53
N LEU A 6 9.91 6.96 -12.67
CA LEU A 6 9.32 6.30 -11.51
C LEU A 6 8.33 5.19 -11.91
N ARG A 7 7.52 5.42 -12.96
CA ARG A 7 6.59 4.40 -13.48
C ARG A 7 7.36 3.17 -13.97
N SER A 8 8.49 3.36 -14.66
CA SER A 8 9.33 2.23 -15.11
C SER A 8 9.86 1.44 -13.92
N ILE A 9 10.42 2.12 -12.91
CA ILE A 9 10.95 1.47 -11.69
C ILE A 9 9.88 0.62 -11.00
N ILE A 10 8.66 1.16 -10.83
CA ILE A 10 7.56 0.43 -10.22
C ILE A 10 7.14 -0.77 -11.10
N THR A 11 7.01 -0.58 -12.41
CA THR A 11 6.60 -1.65 -13.31
C THR A 11 7.61 -2.80 -13.28
N ASP A 12 8.91 -2.48 -13.34
CA ASP A 12 9.98 -3.47 -13.34
C ASP A 12 10.04 -4.23 -12.01
N ALA A 13 9.97 -3.53 -10.87
CA ALA A 13 10.01 -4.13 -9.54
C ALA A 13 8.84 -5.09 -9.26
N PHE A 14 7.69 -4.87 -9.89
CA PHE A 14 6.48 -5.67 -9.69
C PHE A 14 6.16 -6.63 -10.85
N SER A 15 6.97 -6.64 -11.91
CA SER A 15 6.75 -7.44 -13.13
C SER A 15 6.63 -8.95 -12.88
N ALA A 16 7.37 -9.48 -11.90
CA ALA A 16 7.35 -10.89 -11.52
C ALA A 16 6.18 -11.26 -10.56
N GLY A 17 5.27 -10.34 -10.28
CA GLY A 17 4.13 -10.56 -9.40
C GLY A 17 3.17 -11.61 -9.95
N VAL A 18 3.00 -12.72 -9.22
CA VAL A 18 2.01 -13.75 -9.54
C VAL A 18 0.68 -13.40 -8.86
N TYR A 19 -0.42 -13.48 -9.61
CA TYR A 19 -1.76 -13.34 -9.05
C TYR A 19 -1.98 -14.36 -7.93
N PRO A 20 -2.35 -13.95 -6.69
CA PRO A 20 -2.40 -14.86 -5.55
C PRO A 20 -3.59 -15.83 -5.58
N GLY A 21 -4.52 -15.64 -6.52
CA GLY A 21 -5.76 -16.41 -6.62
C GLY A 21 -6.93 -15.76 -5.90
N ASP A 22 -8.15 -16.01 -6.38
CA ASP A 22 -9.39 -15.44 -5.82
C ASP A 22 -9.55 -15.75 -4.32
N TRP A 23 -9.07 -16.92 -3.88
CA TRP A 23 -9.13 -17.39 -2.50
C TRP A 23 -8.25 -16.58 -1.54
N CYS A 24 -7.32 -15.77 -2.06
CA CYS A 24 -6.33 -15.03 -1.30
C CYS A 24 -6.52 -13.51 -1.46
N LEU A 25 -7.71 -13.02 -1.82
CA LEU A 25 -7.96 -11.58 -2.00
C LEU A 25 -8.01 -10.79 -0.68
N LYS A 26 -8.44 -11.43 0.42
CA LYS A 26 -8.66 -10.80 1.73
C LYS A 26 -8.19 -11.74 2.84
N ASP A 27 -7.72 -11.17 3.95
CA ASP A 27 -7.32 -11.90 5.16
C ASP A 27 -8.37 -11.82 6.29
N SER A 28 -9.29 -10.86 6.20
CA SER A 28 -10.40 -10.68 7.14
C SER A 28 -11.74 -11.17 6.59
N THR A 29 -12.59 -11.67 7.48
CA THR A 29 -14.00 -11.99 7.22
C THR A 29 -14.95 -11.10 8.03
N GLU A 30 -14.42 -10.01 8.59
CA GLU A 30 -15.16 -9.13 9.49
C GLU A 30 -15.72 -7.92 8.79
N GLY A 31 -17.01 -7.64 9.02
CA GLY A 31 -17.71 -6.57 8.35
C GLY A 31 -17.99 -6.88 6.87
N THR A 32 -18.52 -5.87 6.17
CA THR A 32 -18.98 -6.02 4.78
C THR A 32 -17.90 -5.73 3.74
N ALA A 33 -16.97 -4.83 4.05
CA ALA A 33 -15.96 -4.34 3.10
C ALA A 33 -15.07 -5.44 2.49
N PRO A 34 -14.56 -6.44 3.25
CA PRO A 34 -13.77 -7.51 2.66
C PRO A 34 -14.54 -8.32 1.60
N PHE A 35 -15.85 -8.56 1.79
CA PHE A 35 -16.66 -9.28 0.81
C PHE A 35 -16.98 -8.43 -0.44
N LEU A 36 -17.13 -7.11 -0.27
CA LEU A 36 -17.27 -6.19 -1.41
C LEU A 36 -15.98 -6.12 -2.24
N LEU A 37 -14.83 -6.10 -1.58
CA LEU A 37 -13.52 -6.22 -2.23
C LEU A 37 -13.41 -7.51 -3.03
N GLU A 38 -13.70 -8.65 -2.40
CA GLU A 38 -13.61 -9.96 -3.07
C GLU A 38 -14.50 -9.98 -4.32
N LYS A 39 -15.75 -9.54 -4.21
CA LYS A 39 -16.67 -9.42 -5.36
C LYS A 39 -16.12 -8.50 -6.46
N ALA A 40 -15.50 -7.39 -6.09
CA ALA A 40 -15.01 -6.40 -7.04
C ALA A 40 -13.72 -6.85 -7.75
N PHE A 41 -12.84 -7.59 -7.08
CA PHE A 41 -11.52 -7.98 -7.61
C PHE A 41 -11.44 -9.42 -8.12
N LYS A 42 -12.47 -10.24 -7.89
CA LYS A 42 -12.55 -11.62 -8.41
C LYS A 42 -12.27 -11.69 -9.92
N GLY A 43 -11.37 -12.58 -10.31
CA GLY A 43 -10.97 -12.83 -11.69
C GLY A 43 -10.13 -11.72 -12.33
N LYS A 44 -9.70 -10.70 -11.58
CA LYS A 44 -8.83 -9.63 -12.08
C LYS A 44 -7.37 -10.01 -11.91
N THR A 45 -6.91 -10.87 -12.80
CA THR A 45 -5.59 -11.51 -12.71
C THR A 45 -4.46 -10.69 -13.35
N ASP A 46 -4.76 -9.50 -13.87
CA ASP A 46 -3.78 -8.60 -14.49
C ASP A 46 -3.96 -7.19 -13.91
N TRP A 47 -2.95 -6.73 -13.17
CA TRP A 47 -2.98 -5.43 -12.52
C TRP A 47 -2.72 -4.28 -13.50
N HIS A 48 -2.12 -4.53 -14.68
CA HIS A 48 -1.76 -3.48 -15.65
C HIS A 48 -2.98 -2.83 -16.31
N VAL A 49 -4.12 -3.53 -16.32
CA VAL A 49 -5.34 -3.13 -17.04
C VAL A 49 -6.51 -2.83 -16.11
N LEU A 50 -6.23 -2.57 -14.82
CA LEU A 50 -7.29 -2.23 -13.87
C LEU A 50 -7.82 -0.82 -14.13
N PRO A 51 -9.15 -0.64 -14.24
CA PRO A 51 -9.74 0.67 -14.42
C PRO A 51 -9.56 1.51 -13.14
N THR A 52 -9.25 2.79 -13.31
CA THR A 52 -9.09 3.73 -12.19
C THR A 52 -10.36 3.77 -11.31
N GLU A 53 -11.54 3.68 -11.91
CA GLU A 53 -12.84 3.69 -11.20
C GLU A 53 -13.07 2.43 -10.34
N LEU A 54 -12.25 1.40 -10.50
CA LEU A 54 -12.19 0.26 -9.58
C LEU A 54 -11.19 0.53 -8.46
N LEU A 55 -10.02 1.07 -8.79
CA LEU A 55 -8.96 1.35 -7.82
C LEU A 55 -9.44 2.36 -6.77
N ASP A 56 -10.05 3.44 -7.24
CA ASP A 56 -10.50 4.56 -6.40
C ASP A 56 -11.94 4.40 -5.87
N ARG A 57 -12.51 3.20 -6.01
CA ARG A 57 -13.87 2.93 -5.59
C ARG A 57 -13.98 2.84 -4.07
N ASP A 58 -14.87 3.64 -3.48
CA ASP A 58 -15.33 3.43 -2.12
C ASP A 58 -16.14 2.12 -1.99
N LEU A 59 -15.83 1.33 -0.96
CA LEU A 59 -16.46 0.05 -0.68
C LEU A 59 -17.61 0.16 0.33
N GLY A 60 -18.55 1.09 0.13
CA GLY A 60 -19.76 1.20 0.94
C GLY A 60 -19.55 1.98 2.24
N GLY A 61 -18.79 3.07 2.17
CA GLY A 61 -18.44 3.97 3.27
C GLY A 61 -17.19 3.56 4.04
N TRP A 62 -16.48 2.53 3.57
CA TRP A 62 -15.32 1.95 4.26
C TRP A 62 -13.98 2.35 3.64
N GLY A 63 -14.00 3.25 2.64
CA GLY A 63 -12.82 3.59 1.86
C GLY A 63 -12.55 2.56 0.77
N THR A 64 -11.34 2.60 0.20
CA THR A 64 -11.01 1.81 -0.99
C THR A 64 -10.52 0.41 -0.67
N ALA A 65 -10.47 -0.44 -1.69
CA ALA A 65 -10.03 -1.84 -1.54
C ALA A 65 -8.61 -1.97 -0.96
N LEU A 66 -7.78 -0.94 -1.11
CA LEU A 66 -6.38 -0.94 -0.68
C LEU A 66 -6.20 -1.31 0.80
N GLY A 67 -7.15 -0.96 1.67
CA GLY A 67 -7.11 -1.30 3.10
C GLY A 67 -7.53 -2.71 3.48
N PHE A 68 -8.18 -3.44 2.58
CA PHE A 68 -8.81 -4.75 2.88
C PHE A 68 -8.17 -5.93 2.17
N PHE A 69 -7.20 -5.69 1.28
CA PHE A 69 -6.44 -6.77 0.68
C PHE A 69 -5.65 -7.55 1.73
N SER A 70 -5.57 -8.88 1.53
CA SER A 70 -4.52 -9.70 2.14
C SER A 70 -3.14 -9.14 1.79
N ALA A 71 -2.09 -9.56 2.49
CA ALA A 71 -0.73 -9.12 2.18
C ALA A 71 -0.33 -9.49 0.73
N GLU A 72 -0.67 -10.68 0.27
CA GLU A 72 -0.37 -11.18 -1.07
C GLU A 72 -1.13 -10.42 -2.17
N ALA A 73 -2.42 -10.15 -1.96
CA ALA A 73 -3.22 -9.36 -2.89
C ALA A 73 -2.80 -7.89 -2.88
N PHE A 74 -2.46 -7.34 -1.72
CA PHE A 74 -1.92 -6.00 -1.61
C PHE A 74 -0.64 -5.87 -2.43
N ARG A 75 0.30 -6.81 -2.28
CA ARG A 75 1.53 -6.85 -3.08
C ARG A 75 1.26 -6.92 -4.59
N PHE A 76 0.28 -7.72 -5.00
CA PHE A 76 -0.06 -7.90 -6.41
C PHE A 76 -0.71 -6.66 -7.04
N TYR A 77 -1.63 -5.99 -6.32
CA TYR A 77 -2.39 -4.85 -6.86
C TYR A 77 -1.79 -3.48 -6.59
N LEU A 78 -0.92 -3.35 -5.58
CA LEU A 78 -0.26 -2.08 -5.24
C LEU A 78 0.35 -1.33 -6.44
N PRO A 79 1.07 -1.95 -7.40
CA PRO A 79 1.64 -1.21 -8.52
C PRO A 79 0.59 -0.45 -9.36
N ALA A 80 -0.63 -0.99 -9.51
CA ALA A 80 -1.72 -0.30 -10.20
C ALA A 80 -2.13 0.99 -9.45
N TYR A 81 -2.20 0.92 -8.12
CA TYR A 81 -2.48 2.08 -7.27
C TYR A 81 -1.36 3.13 -7.33
N LEU A 82 -0.10 2.71 -7.24
CA LEU A 82 1.04 3.62 -7.32
C LEU A 82 1.06 4.39 -8.66
N ILE A 83 0.86 3.68 -9.77
CA ILE A 83 0.86 4.28 -11.11
C ILE A 83 -0.34 5.21 -11.29
N ALA A 84 -1.53 4.81 -10.84
CA ALA A 84 -2.72 5.66 -10.89
C ALA A 84 -2.55 6.95 -10.06
N ASP A 85 -1.91 6.86 -8.89
CA ASP A 85 -1.65 8.03 -8.04
C ASP A 85 -0.56 8.96 -8.61
N ILE A 86 0.51 8.42 -9.19
CA ILE A 86 1.52 9.20 -9.94
C ILE A 86 0.87 9.96 -11.09
N ASP A 87 -0.08 9.31 -11.78
CA ASP A 87 -0.86 9.90 -12.86
C ASP A 87 -1.93 10.89 -12.37
N GLU A 88 -2.07 11.08 -11.05
CA GLU A 88 -3.09 11.95 -10.44
C GLU A 88 -4.52 11.56 -10.83
N LYS A 89 -4.75 10.25 -10.99
CA LYS A 89 -6.06 9.69 -11.36
C LYS A 89 -6.88 9.22 -10.15
N LEU A 90 -6.30 9.18 -8.96
CA LEU A 90 -7.00 8.85 -7.72
C LEU A 90 -7.51 10.14 -7.07
N GLU A 91 -8.80 10.18 -6.73
CA GLU A 91 -9.43 11.31 -6.06
C GLU A 91 -9.55 11.07 -4.55
N SER A 92 -9.84 9.83 -4.14
CA SER A 92 -10.17 9.48 -2.76
C SER A 92 -9.12 8.62 -2.05
N THR A 93 -8.34 7.83 -2.79
CA THR A 93 -7.33 6.94 -2.22
C THR A 93 -6.02 7.67 -1.94
N ASP A 94 -5.66 7.82 -0.66
CA ASP A 94 -4.31 8.26 -0.28
C ASP A 94 -3.36 7.06 -0.14
N VAL A 95 -2.71 6.71 -1.25
CA VAL A 95 -1.78 5.57 -1.31
C VAL A 95 -0.54 5.83 -0.44
N ALA A 96 -0.11 7.08 -0.27
CA ALA A 96 1.05 7.42 0.56
C ALA A 96 0.73 7.24 2.05
N ASP A 97 -0.47 7.59 2.50
CA ASP A 97 -0.92 7.31 3.87
C ASP A 97 -0.96 5.80 4.14
N TYR A 98 -1.51 4.98 3.23
CA TYR A 98 -1.51 3.52 3.39
C TYR A 98 -0.12 2.90 3.56
N LEU A 99 0.90 3.52 2.98
CA LEU A 99 2.29 3.06 3.01
C LEU A 99 3.14 3.70 4.11
N SER A 100 2.64 4.72 4.81
CA SER A 100 3.37 5.43 5.87
C SER A 100 2.72 5.29 7.25
N HIS A 101 1.39 5.17 7.30
CA HIS A 101 0.63 5.01 8.52
C HIS A 101 1.15 3.84 9.36
N GLY A 102 1.38 4.08 10.65
CA GLY A 102 1.81 3.07 11.60
C GLY A 102 3.31 2.75 11.58
N LEU A 103 4.07 3.31 10.63
CA LEU A 103 5.53 3.18 10.52
C LEU A 103 6.30 4.37 11.10
N THR A 104 5.60 5.23 11.86
CA THR A 104 6.16 6.37 12.57
C THR A 104 6.54 6.01 14.01
N GLU A 105 7.30 6.87 14.67
CA GLU A 105 7.73 6.67 16.07
C GLU A 105 6.53 6.60 17.05
N ASP A 106 5.45 7.33 16.76
CA ASP A 106 4.25 7.44 17.59
C ASP A 106 3.21 6.33 17.32
N SER A 107 3.66 5.13 16.98
CA SER A 107 2.75 4.03 16.61
C SER A 107 1.92 3.55 17.79
N ASN A 108 0.61 3.80 17.72
CA ASN A 108 -0.33 3.53 18.82
C ASN A 108 -0.82 2.06 18.83
N PRO A 109 -1.22 1.53 20.01
CA PRO A 109 -1.90 0.25 20.12
C PRO A 109 -3.20 0.17 19.29
N ILE A 110 -3.40 -0.92 18.56
CA ILE A 110 -4.64 -1.19 17.83
C ILE A 110 -5.65 -1.79 18.79
N ASN A 111 -6.76 -1.08 19.05
CA ASN A 111 -7.88 -1.53 19.91
C ASN A 111 -7.43 -2.50 21.02
N PRO A 112 -6.83 -2.00 22.11
CA PRO A 112 -6.16 -2.86 23.11
C PRO A 112 -7.06 -3.92 23.73
N LYS A 113 -8.37 -3.67 23.80
CA LYS A 113 -9.36 -4.64 24.30
C LYS A 113 -9.44 -5.89 23.44
N ARG A 114 -9.10 -5.76 22.16
CA ARG A 114 -9.22 -6.81 21.16
C ARG A 114 -7.88 -7.44 20.80
N TYR A 115 -6.85 -6.62 20.62
CA TYR A 115 -5.54 -7.08 20.12
C TYR A 115 -4.41 -6.97 21.15
N GLY A 116 -4.73 -6.67 22.41
CA GLY A 116 -3.75 -6.57 23.49
C GLY A 116 -2.75 -5.45 23.24
N ALA A 117 -1.46 -5.78 23.31
CA ALA A 117 -0.37 -4.81 23.12
C ALA A 117 0.02 -4.59 21.64
N ARG A 118 -0.68 -5.20 20.68
CA ARG A 118 -0.35 -5.05 19.25
C ARG A 118 -0.50 -3.60 18.82
N THR A 119 0.54 -3.05 18.20
CA THR A 119 0.58 -1.69 17.65
C THR A 119 0.29 -1.67 16.15
N TRP A 120 0.04 -0.47 15.60
CA TRP A 120 0.01 -0.27 14.15
C TRP A 120 1.33 -0.65 13.49
N TRP A 121 2.47 -0.45 14.17
CA TRP A 121 3.79 -0.86 13.72
C TRP A 121 3.86 -2.37 13.51
N ASP A 122 3.44 -3.16 14.50
CA ASP A 122 3.43 -4.62 14.41
C ASP A 122 2.57 -5.11 13.24
N TYR A 123 1.41 -4.49 13.06
CA TYR A 123 0.48 -4.82 11.98
C TYR A 123 1.07 -4.52 10.60
N GLN A 124 1.61 -3.31 10.40
CA GLN A 124 2.16 -2.89 9.12
C GLN A 124 3.44 -3.63 8.76
N ARG A 125 4.33 -3.86 9.75
CA ARG A 125 5.53 -4.69 9.56
C ARG A 125 5.18 -6.11 9.13
N PHE A 126 4.13 -6.71 9.71
CA PHE A 126 3.64 -8.02 9.27
C PHE A 126 3.09 -7.96 7.85
N ARG A 127 2.17 -7.01 7.58
CA ARG A 127 1.52 -6.85 6.28
C ARG A 127 2.51 -6.61 5.14
N PHE A 128 3.51 -5.77 5.36
CA PHE A 128 4.51 -5.40 4.36
C PHE A 128 5.71 -6.34 4.30
N SER A 129 5.73 -7.41 5.10
CA SER A 129 6.83 -8.39 5.09
C SER A 129 6.94 -9.16 3.76
N VAL A 130 5.86 -9.19 2.97
CA VAL A 130 5.75 -9.88 1.67
C VAL A 130 6.53 -9.22 0.53
N PHE A 131 6.92 -7.96 0.66
CA PHE A 131 7.69 -7.24 -0.37
C PHE A 131 9.16 -7.66 -0.35
N ASN A 132 9.75 -7.88 -1.52
CA ASN A 132 11.20 -8.08 -1.64
C ASN A 132 11.97 -6.74 -1.64
N THR A 133 13.29 -6.81 -1.71
CA THR A 133 14.19 -5.65 -1.71
C THR A 133 13.90 -4.67 -2.83
N GLU A 134 13.65 -5.17 -4.05
CA GLU A 134 13.38 -4.35 -5.23
C GLU A 134 12.03 -3.61 -5.10
N GLN A 135 11.00 -4.30 -4.62
CA GLN A 135 9.68 -3.72 -4.36
C GLN A 135 9.74 -2.68 -3.24
N CYS A 136 10.46 -2.96 -2.16
CA CYS A 136 10.68 -1.97 -1.09
C CYS A 136 11.42 -0.73 -1.60
N SER A 137 12.42 -0.90 -2.47
CA SER A 137 13.12 0.22 -3.10
C SER A 137 12.18 1.06 -3.96
N ALA A 138 11.34 0.44 -4.80
CA ALA A 138 10.37 1.16 -5.63
C ALA A 138 9.32 1.91 -4.80
N ILE A 139 8.87 1.32 -3.69
CA ILE A 139 7.96 1.97 -2.73
C ILE A 139 8.64 3.18 -2.07
N ALA A 140 9.89 3.06 -1.64
CA ALA A 140 10.63 4.17 -1.05
C ALA A 140 10.79 5.34 -2.04
N GLU A 141 11.14 5.06 -3.30
CA GLU A 141 11.24 6.09 -4.35
C GLU A 141 9.89 6.77 -4.63
N TYR A 142 8.81 5.99 -4.67
CA TYR A 142 7.46 6.54 -4.77
C TYR A 142 7.14 7.48 -3.59
N LEU A 143 7.44 7.06 -2.36
CA LEU A 143 7.19 7.86 -1.17
C LEU A 143 8.00 9.17 -1.18
N ARG A 144 9.29 9.12 -1.56
CA ARG A 144 10.12 10.33 -1.76
C ARG A 144 9.53 11.25 -2.83
N PHE A 145 9.09 10.69 -3.95
CA PHE A 145 8.40 11.46 -4.98
C PHE A 145 7.14 12.16 -4.43
N LYS A 146 6.35 11.49 -3.57
CA LYS A 146 5.17 12.09 -2.95
C LYS A 146 5.51 13.18 -1.93
N SER A 147 6.53 12.99 -1.08
CA SER A 147 6.95 14.00 -0.09
C SER A 147 7.47 15.29 -0.74
N ASP A 148 8.12 15.17 -1.90
CA ASP A 148 8.64 16.31 -2.67
C ASP A 148 7.52 17.17 -3.29
N LEU A 149 6.29 16.65 -3.41
CA LEU A 149 5.16 17.43 -3.92
C LEU A 149 4.75 18.48 -2.87
N SER A 150 4.82 19.75 -3.27
CA SER A 150 4.55 20.91 -2.40
C SER A 150 3.15 20.96 -1.79
N ARG A 151 2.21 20.17 -2.30
CA ARG A 151 0.80 20.12 -1.89
C ARG A 151 0.51 19.31 -0.62
N PHE A 152 1.47 18.53 -0.13
CA PHE A 152 1.25 17.72 1.08
C PHE A 152 1.38 18.57 2.36
N PRO A 153 0.46 18.42 3.33
CA PRO A 153 0.64 18.98 4.66
C PRO A 153 1.95 18.49 5.28
N GLU A 154 2.59 19.34 6.09
CA GLU A 154 3.89 19.03 6.70
C GLU A 154 3.84 17.72 7.53
N ALA A 155 2.75 17.49 8.26
CA ALA A 155 2.55 16.27 9.02
C ALA A 155 2.61 15.00 8.15
N ASN A 156 2.05 15.04 6.94
CA ASN A 156 2.12 13.91 6.00
C ASN A 156 3.54 13.70 5.50
N LYS A 157 4.28 14.78 5.22
CA LYS A 157 5.68 14.68 4.80
C LYS A 157 6.53 14.04 5.88
N THR A 158 6.41 14.51 7.13
CA THR A 158 7.11 13.93 8.28
C THR A 158 6.76 12.44 8.46
N ALA A 159 5.48 12.06 8.31
CA ALA A 159 5.08 10.66 8.40
C ALA A 159 5.70 9.80 7.28
N ILE A 160 5.74 10.33 6.06
CA ILE A 160 6.38 9.68 4.91
C ILE A 160 7.88 9.51 5.14
N GLU A 161 8.58 10.56 5.56
CA GLU A 161 10.01 10.55 5.85
C GLU A 161 10.34 9.51 6.92
N GLN A 162 9.62 9.51 8.04
CA GLN A 162 9.79 8.49 9.09
C GLN A 162 9.52 7.08 8.58
N ALA A 163 8.46 6.87 7.79
CA ALA A 163 8.17 5.54 7.24
C ALA A 163 9.29 5.04 6.31
N ILE A 164 9.89 5.95 5.53
CA ILE A 164 11.06 5.63 4.69
C ILE A 164 12.24 5.21 5.57
N GLU A 165 12.62 6.04 6.53
CA GLU A 165 13.79 5.82 7.39
C GLU A 165 13.64 4.58 8.28
N ASN A 166 12.47 4.41 8.88
CA ASN A 166 12.22 3.35 9.87
C ASN A 166 12.02 1.98 9.22
N TYR A 167 11.45 1.92 8.00
CA TYR A 167 11.01 0.65 7.42
C TYR A 167 11.45 0.45 5.97
N TRP A 168 11.08 1.34 5.05
CA TRP A 168 11.25 1.06 3.62
C TRP A 168 12.72 1.05 3.17
N GLU A 169 13.54 1.98 3.65
CA GLU A 169 14.96 2.06 3.32
C GLU A 169 15.79 0.94 3.98
N PRO A 170 15.61 0.58 5.26
CA PRO A 170 16.22 -0.63 5.80
C PRO A 170 15.85 -1.89 4.99
N ARG A 171 14.57 -2.03 4.61
CA ARG A 171 14.09 -3.19 3.84
C ARG A 171 14.63 -3.23 2.42
N SER A 172 14.76 -2.10 1.73
CA SER A 172 15.36 -2.05 0.39
C SER A 172 16.82 -2.50 0.41
N ASN A 173 17.52 -2.26 1.53
CA ASN A 173 18.89 -2.71 1.78
C ASN A 173 18.99 -4.15 2.36
N GLY A 174 17.87 -4.90 2.42
CA GLY A 174 17.84 -6.28 2.93
C GLY A 174 17.96 -6.40 4.45
N LEU A 175 17.81 -5.29 5.17
CA LEU A 175 17.83 -5.26 6.64
C LEU A 175 16.45 -5.62 7.20
N LYS A 176 16.45 -6.10 8.44
CA LYS A 176 15.22 -6.28 9.23
C LYS A 176 15.00 -5.02 10.06
N PRO A 177 14.00 -4.18 9.74
CA PRO A 177 13.54 -3.13 10.63
C PRO A 177 12.81 -3.74 11.84
#